data_AF-A0A6C0H6J7-F1
#
_entry.id   AF-A0A6C0H6J7-F1
#
_cell.length_a   1.000
_cell.length_b   1.000
_cell.length_c   1.000
_cell.angle_alpha   90.00
_cell.angle_beta   90.00
_cell.angle_gamma   90.00
#
_symmetry.space_group_name_H-M   'P 1'
#
loop_
_entity.id
_entity.type
_entity.pdbx_description
1 polymer ?
#
loop_
_entity_poly.entity_id
_entity_poly.type
_entity_poly.pdbx_seq_one_letter_code
_entity_poly.pdbx_strand_id
1 'polypeptide(L)'
;MNFFEISGNKAANKIKNTPLQPHCDLHTVYKNVHVGEMVKVVRLEGGLYNCYKGYIGEVKDYKLGQDSALVMLHAVNCPKVLRMPLEHFIKLHQ
;
A
#
# COMPACT_ATOMS: atom_id res chain seq x y z
N MET A 1 31.57 -26.00 45.42
CA MET A 1 31.74 -27.37 44.92
C MET A 1 30.84 -27.53 43.70
N ASN A 2 31.42 -28.07 42.60
CA ASN A 2 30.83 -28.49 41.31
C ASN A 2 30.22 -27.33 40.47
N PHE A 3 30.91 -26.70 39.49
CA PHE A 3 31.50 -27.18 38.22
C PHE A 3 30.58 -28.06 37.38
N PHE A 4 30.36 -27.61 36.13
CA PHE A 4 29.92 -28.25 34.86
C PHE A 4 28.93 -27.31 34.16
N GLU A 5 29.05 -26.87 32.90
CA GLU A 5 30.07 -26.98 31.86
C GLU A 5 29.69 -25.94 30.78
N ILE A 6 30.65 -25.21 30.22
CA ILE A 6 30.43 -24.24 29.13
C ILE A 6 30.67 -24.95 27.80
N SER A 7 29.66 -25.02 26.93
CA SER A 7 29.82 -25.16 25.48
C SER A 7 29.38 -23.82 24.87
N GLY A 8 30.27 -22.94 24.43
CA GLY A 8 30.75 -22.97 23.04
C GLY A 8 29.55 -22.89 22.09
N ASN A 9 29.19 -21.71 21.55
CA ASN A 9 29.84 -21.20 20.35
C ASN A 9 29.72 -19.67 20.20
N LYS A 10 30.86 -19.08 19.80
CA LYS A 10 31.03 -17.69 19.37
C LYS A 10 30.15 -17.38 18.16
N ALA A 11 29.37 -16.31 18.22
CA ALA A 11 28.98 -15.56 17.04
C ALA A 11 28.96 -14.07 17.40
N ALA A 12 30.09 -13.41 17.14
CA ALA A 12 30.16 -11.96 17.13
C ALA A 12 29.29 -11.44 15.98
N ASN A 13 28.03 -11.09 16.25
CA ASN A 13 27.23 -10.35 15.29
C ASN A 13 27.70 -8.89 15.30
N LYS A 14 28.75 -8.67 14.50
CA LYS A 14 29.19 -7.38 13.99
C LYS A 14 27.98 -6.75 13.29
N ILE A 15 27.34 -5.77 13.94
CA ILE A 15 26.27 -4.97 13.34
C ILE A 15 26.94 -4.21 12.19
N LYS A 16 26.87 -4.79 10.99
CA LYS A 16 27.24 -4.11 9.76
C LYS A 16 26.08 -3.16 9.49
N ASN A 17 26.35 -1.86 9.57
CA ASN A 17 25.48 -0.84 8.99
C ASN A 17 25.41 -1.10 7.49
N THR A 18 24.48 -1.95 7.09
CA THR A 18 24.08 -2.11 5.70
C THR A 18 23.36 -0.82 5.33
N PRO A 19 23.76 -0.11 4.26
CA PRO A 19 22.96 1.00 3.76
C PRO A 19 21.55 0.46 3.50
N LEU A 20 20.54 1.12 4.08
CA LEU A 20 19.15 0.92 3.70
C LEU A 20 19.11 1.09 2.17
N GLN A 21 18.94 -0.01 1.45
CA GLN A 21 18.70 0.03 0.03
C GLN A 21 17.51 0.96 -0.20
N PRO A 22 17.55 1.87 -1.19
CA PRO A 22 16.40 2.70 -1.50
C PRO A 22 15.26 1.74 -1.86
N HIS A 23 14.22 1.76 -1.02
CA HIS A 23 13.00 1.02 -1.21
C HIS A 23 12.43 1.41 -2.59
N CYS A 24 12.68 0.57 -3.59
CA CYS A 24 12.29 0.80 -4.97
C CYS A 24 10.80 1.14 -5.05
N ASP A 25 10.51 2.43 -5.27
CA ASP A 25 9.50 2.99 -6.17
C ASP A 25 8.09 2.36 -6.23
N LEU A 26 7.61 1.71 -5.16
CA LEU A 26 6.20 1.33 -5.07
C LEU A 26 5.30 2.58 -5.18
N HIS A 27 5.74 3.72 -4.64
CA HIS A 27 5.04 5.01 -4.76
C HIS A 27 4.96 5.57 -6.19
N THR A 28 5.84 5.14 -7.10
CA THR A 28 5.97 5.77 -8.43
C THR A 28 4.96 5.22 -9.43
N VAL A 29 4.39 4.03 -9.17
CA VAL A 29 3.35 3.41 -10.02
C VAL A 29 1.98 4.08 -9.82
N TYR A 30 1.71 4.67 -8.66
CA TYR A 30 0.39 5.22 -8.32
C TYR A 30 0.14 6.65 -8.81
N LYS A 31 1.14 7.35 -9.35
CA LYS A 31 1.05 8.80 -9.62
C LYS A 31 0.34 9.21 -10.91
N ASN A 32 0.01 8.26 -11.78
CA ASN A 32 -0.49 8.59 -13.12
C ASN A 32 -2.00 8.38 -13.27
N VAL A 33 -2.80 8.53 -12.22
CA VAL A 33 -4.25 8.31 -12.30
C VAL A 33 -4.94 9.44 -13.07
N HIS A 34 -5.90 9.10 -13.93
CA HIS A 34 -6.71 10.06 -14.70
C HIS A 34 -8.19 9.94 -14.39
N VAL A 35 -8.93 11.04 -14.55
CA VAL A 35 -10.39 11.05 -14.43
C VAL A 35 -10.99 10.12 -15.50
N GLY A 36 -11.97 9.32 -15.09
CA GLY A 36 -12.60 8.29 -15.91
C GLY A 36 -11.93 6.93 -15.86
N GLU A 37 -10.74 6.80 -15.25
CA GLU A 37 -10.08 5.51 -15.11
C GLU A 37 -10.82 4.61 -14.11
N MET A 38 -10.89 3.32 -14.46
CA MET A 38 -11.42 2.30 -13.58
C MET A 38 -10.32 1.81 -12.64
N VAL A 39 -10.66 1.77 -11.35
CA VAL A 39 -9.77 1.35 -10.28
C VAL A 39 -10.42 0.27 -9.43
N LYS A 40 -9.58 -0.57 -8.81
CA LYS A 40 -10.02 -1.57 -7.84
C LYS A 40 -9.40 -1.26 -6.48
N VAL A 41 -10.23 -1.22 -5.45
CA VAL A 41 -9.77 -1.01 -4.09
C VAL A 41 -8.98 -2.22 -3.61
N VAL A 42 -7.80 -1.98 -3.05
CA VAL A 42 -6.90 -2.99 -2.49
C VAL A 42 -6.83 -2.90 -0.97
N ARG A 43 -6.36 -3.98 -0.36
CA ARG A 43 -6.16 -4.03 1.10
C ARG A 43 -4.82 -3.39 1.44
N LEU A 44 -4.81 -2.53 2.45
CA LEU A 44 -3.60 -1.98 3.08
C LEU A 44 -3.63 -2.31 4.57
N GLU A 45 -2.55 -2.81 5.15
CA GLU A 45 -2.54 -3.16 6.58
C GLU A 45 -2.86 -1.92 7.45
N GLY A 46 -3.80 -2.07 8.39
CA GLY A 46 -4.30 -0.96 9.21
C GLY A 46 -5.13 0.10 8.46
N GLY A 47 -5.33 -0.03 7.16
CA GLY A 47 -5.98 1.00 6.35
C GLY A 47 -7.50 1.07 6.48
N LEU A 48 -8.04 2.30 6.53
CA LEU A 48 -9.45 2.59 6.78
C LEU A 48 -10.40 2.12 5.66
N TYR A 49 -9.91 1.99 4.43
CA TYR A 49 -10.73 1.63 3.26
C TYR A 49 -10.76 0.11 2.98
N ASN A 50 -10.22 -0.71 3.87
CA ASN A 50 -10.20 -2.17 3.72
C ASN A 50 -11.59 -2.81 3.61
N CYS A 51 -12.62 -2.18 4.16
CA CYS A 51 -14.01 -2.64 4.02
C CYS A 51 -14.52 -2.57 2.57
N TYR A 52 -13.90 -1.76 1.72
CA TYR A 52 -14.20 -1.66 0.30
C TYR A 52 -13.28 -2.53 -0.57
N LYS A 53 -12.42 -3.38 0.02
CA LYS A 53 -11.51 -4.25 -0.74
C LYS A 53 -12.28 -5.03 -1.81
N GLY A 54 -11.78 -4.96 -3.04
CA GLY A 54 -12.36 -5.67 -4.18
C GLY A 54 -13.44 -4.91 -4.93
N TYR A 55 -13.94 -3.79 -4.37
CA TYR A 55 -14.89 -2.92 -5.06
C TYR A 55 -14.21 -2.25 -6.25
N ILE A 56 -14.96 -2.11 -7.34
CA ILE A 56 -14.55 -1.38 -8.53
C ILE A 56 -15.13 0.03 -8.46
N GLY A 57 -14.30 1.01 -8.78
CA GLY A 57 -14.67 2.42 -8.80
C GLY A 57 -14.17 3.13 -10.07
N GLU A 58 -14.74 4.28 -10.34
CA GLU A 58 -14.27 5.21 -11.38
C GLU A 58 -13.71 6.46 -10.69
N VAL A 59 -12.58 6.94 -11.17
CA VAL A 59 -11.96 8.19 -10.70
C VAL A 59 -12.77 9.37 -11.23
N LYS A 60 -13.36 10.16 -10.33
CA LYS A 60 -14.18 11.34 -10.68
C LYS A 60 -13.40 12.64 -10.61
N ASP A 61 -12.40 12.73 -9.74
CA ASP A 61 -11.54 13.90 -9.61
C ASP A 61 -10.17 13.49 -9.09
N TYR A 62 -9.13 14.05 -9.71
CA TYR A 62 -7.75 13.90 -9.29
C TYR A 62 -6.94 15.08 -9.83
N LYS A 63 -6.08 15.65 -8.98
CA LYS A 63 -5.10 16.66 -9.39
C LYS A 63 -3.71 16.05 -9.26
N LEU A 64 -2.89 16.23 -10.29
CA LEU A 64 -1.52 15.74 -10.31
C LEU A 64 -0.76 16.23 -9.08
N GLY A 65 -0.08 15.31 -8.39
CA GLY A 65 0.67 15.59 -7.17
C GLY A 65 -0.14 15.51 -5.88
N GLN A 66 -1.45 15.24 -5.94
CA GLN A 66 -2.21 14.86 -4.74
C GLN A 66 -2.00 13.39 -4.40
N ASP A 67 -2.06 13.08 -3.11
CA ASP A 67 -1.93 11.71 -2.58
C ASP A 67 -3.27 11.00 -2.43
N SER A 68 -4.36 11.63 -2.89
CA SER A 68 -5.71 11.05 -2.88
C SER A 68 -6.50 11.45 -4.11
N ALA A 69 -7.46 10.61 -4.49
CA ALA A 69 -8.38 10.84 -5.58
C ALA A 69 -9.83 10.69 -5.09
N LEU A 70 -10.77 11.33 -5.78
CA LEU A 70 -12.20 11.10 -5.58
C LEU A 70 -12.63 9.92 -6.44
N VAL A 71 -13.09 8.84 -5.82
CA VAL A 71 -13.48 7.59 -6.47
C VAL A 71 -14.96 7.34 -6.22
N MET A 72 -15.72 7.11 -7.29
CA MET A 72 -17.10 6.65 -7.22
C MET A 72 -17.14 5.13 -7.32
N LEU A 73 -17.54 4.44 -6.25
CA LEU A 73 -17.66 2.98 -6.23
C LEU A 73 -18.96 2.52 -6.92
N HIS A 74 -18.85 1.57 -7.85
CA HIS A 74 -19.97 1.04 -8.65
C HIS A 74 -20.69 -0.15 -8.01
N ALA A 75 -20.08 -0.80 -7.01
CA ALA A 75 -20.56 -2.09 -6.49
C ALA A 75 -21.64 -1.99 -5.39
N VAL A 76 -22.45 -0.93 -5.37
CA VAL A 76 -23.55 -0.79 -4.41
C VAL A 76 -24.76 -0.25 -5.14
N ASN A 77 -25.96 -0.73 -4.78
CA ASN A 77 -27.26 -0.21 -5.22
C ASN A 77 -27.41 1.32 -5.02
N CYS A 78 -26.50 1.94 -4.26
CA CYS A 78 -26.32 3.37 -4.12
C CYS A 78 -24.87 3.76 -4.46
N PRO A 79 -24.61 4.55 -5.52
CA PRO A 79 -23.25 4.99 -5.83
C PRO A 79 -22.66 5.78 -4.67
N LYS A 80 -21.47 5.38 -4.22
CA LYS A 80 -20.76 6.03 -3.10
C LYS A 80 -19.49 6.70 -3.60
N VAL A 81 -19.39 8.01 -3.38
CA VAL A 81 -18.22 8.81 -3.73
C VAL A 81 -17.34 8.98 -2.50
N LEU A 82 -16.08 8.57 -2.58
CA LEU A 82 -15.12 8.61 -1.48
C LEU A 82 -13.84 9.29 -1.95
N ARG A 83 -13.28 10.16 -1.10
CA ARG A 83 -11.89 10.59 -1.26
C ARG A 83 -11.00 9.51 -0.66
N MET A 84 -10.13 8.92 -1.47
CA MET A 84 -9.34 7.74 -1.11
C MET A 84 -7.86 7.98 -1.43
N PRO A 85 -6.93 7.63 -0.52
CA PRO A 85 -5.50 7.67 -0.81
C PRO A 85 -5.14 6.78 -2.01
N LEU A 86 -4.15 7.19 -2.80
CA LEU A 86 -3.77 6.46 -4.02
C LEU A 86 -3.30 5.03 -3.74
N GLU A 87 -2.71 4.81 -2.56
CA GLU A 87 -2.23 3.48 -2.09
C GLU A 87 -3.36 2.47 -1.87
N HIS A 88 -4.59 2.95 -1.71
CA HIS A 88 -5.75 2.11 -1.42
C HIS A 88 -6.43 1.56 -2.67
N PHE A 89 -5.94 1.88 -3.87
CA PHE A 89 -6.50 1.34 -5.10
C PHE A 89 -5.43 1.14 -6.18
N ILE A 90 -5.73 0.24 -7.12
CA ILE A 90 -4.90 0.00 -8.30
C ILE A 90 -5.72 0.26 -9.56
N LYS A 91 -5.05 0.71 -10.63
CA LYS A 91 -5.66 0.83 -11.95
C LYS A 91 -6.04 -0.53 -12.51
N LEU A 92 -7.18 -0.61 -13.15
CA LEU A 92 -7.55 -1.73 -13.99
C LEU A 92 -7.16 -1.36 -15.43
N HIS A 93 -6.18 -2.06 -16.00
CA HIS A 93 -5.93 -1.97 -17.45
C HIS A 93 -7.09 -2.66 -18.17
N GLN A 94 -7.74 -1.94 -19.08
CA GLN A 94 -8.70 -2.48 -20.05
C GLN A 94 -8.03 -2.67 -21.39
#